data_AF-A0A920NWT2-F1
#
_entry.id   AF-A0A920NWT2-F1
#
_cell.length_a   1.000
_cell.length_b   1.000
_cell.length_c   1.000
_cell.angle_alpha   90.00
_cell.angle_beta   90.00
_cell.angle_gamma   90.00
#
_symmetry.space_group_name_H-M   'P 1'
#
loop_
_entity.id
_entity.type
_entity.pdbx_description
1 polymer ?
#
loop_
_entity_poly.entity_id
_entity_poly.type
_entity_poly.pdbx_seq_one_letter_code
_entity_poly.pdbx_strand_id
1 'polypeptide(L)' 'MLKKITGYTIGGVSPTGHLTKIKIFIDETLNRFSSIFAAAGHPNAVFEINFKNLIALTSGEINEITE' A
#
# COMPACT_ATOMS: atom_id res chain seq x y z
N MET A 1 -15.16 -5.48 9.57
CA MET A 1 -15.41 -5.12 8.15
C MET A 1 -14.13 -5.17 7.31
N LEU A 2 -13.03 -4.53 7.75
CA LEU A 2 -11.74 -4.47 7.03
C LEU A 2 -11.22 -5.81 6.48
N LYS A 3 -11.04 -6.82 7.34
CA LYS A 3 -10.50 -8.14 6.94
C LYS A 3 -11.34 -8.84 5.85
N LYS A 4 -12.65 -8.57 5.77
CA LYS A 4 -13.51 -9.14 4.72
C LYS A 4 -13.25 -8.51 3.34
N ILE A 5 -12.70 -7.29 3.29
CA ILE A 5 -12.44 -6.52 2.07
C ILE A 5 -10.98 -6.71 1.64
N THR A 6 -10.04 -6.56 2.57
CA THR A 6 -8.60 -6.57 2.26
C THR A 6 -7.95 -7.93 2.49
N GLY A 7 -8.57 -8.83 3.25
CA GLY A 7 -7.95 -10.09 3.70
C GLY A 7 -7.00 -9.95 4.89
N TYR A 8 -6.65 -8.72 5.28
CA TYR A 8 -5.64 -8.45 6.31
C TYR A 8 -6.23 -7.95 7.62
N THR A 9 -5.48 -8.15 8.70
CA THR A 9 -5.76 -7.57 10.01
C THR A 9 -5.25 -6.12 10.06
N ILE A 10 -5.88 -5.28 10.89
CA ILE A 10 -5.39 -3.93 11.19
C ILE A 10 -3.93 -3.99 11.63
N GLY A 11 -3.10 -3.06 11.13
CA GLY A 11 -1.66 -3.02 11.41
C GLY A 11 -0.78 -3.87 10.49
N GLY A 12 -1.38 -4.69 9.61
CA GLY A 12 -0.66 -5.51 8.63
C GLY A 12 -1.27 -5.45 7.24
N VAL A 13 -2.03 -4.40 6.92
CA VAL A 13 -2.74 -4.30 5.62
C VAL A 13 -1.73 -4.04 4.52
N SER A 14 -1.48 -5.06 3.69
CA SER A 14 -0.62 -4.88 2.53
C SER A 14 -1.26 -3.91 1.54
N PRO A 15 -0.47 -3.09 0.81
CA PRO A 15 -1.01 -2.26 -0.27
C PRO A 15 -1.52 -3.10 -1.46
N THR A 16 -1.21 -4.39 -1.53
CA THR A 16 -1.57 -5.27 -2.65
C THR A 16 -2.26 -6.55 -2.17
N GLY A 17 -2.84 -7.31 -3.11
CA GLY A 17 -3.40 -8.64 -2.83
C GLY A 17 -4.69 -8.62 -2.02
N HIS A 18 -5.51 -7.56 -2.15
CA HIS A 18 -6.81 -7.48 -1.49
C HIS A 18 -7.81 -8.49 -2.08
N LEU A 19 -8.74 -8.98 -1.25
CA LEU A 19 -9.77 -9.94 -1.67
C LEU A 19 -10.75 -9.35 -2.70
N THR A 20 -10.95 -8.03 -2.65
CA THR A 20 -11.78 -7.29 -3.59
C THR A 20 -10.99 -6.15 -4.21
N LYS A 21 -11.32 -5.79 -5.45
CA LYS A 21 -10.73 -4.62 -6.10
C LYS A 21 -11.15 -3.35 -5.35
N ILE A 22 -10.18 -2.66 -4.76
CA ILE A 22 -10.40 -1.38 -4.08
C ILE A 22 -9.66 -0.27 -4.80
N LYS A 23 -10.16 0.96 -4.69
CA LYS A 23 -9.43 2.12 -5.17
C LYS A 23 -8.27 2.41 -4.23
N ILE A 24 -7.07 2.52 -4.79
CA ILE A 24 -5.84 2.79 -4.05
C ILE A 24 -5.35 4.17 -4.45
N PHE A 25 -5.04 4.99 -3.45
CA PHE A 25 -4.38 6.25 -3.65
C PHE A 25 -2.98 6.20 -3.05
N ILE A 26 -2.00 6.76 -3.77
CA ILE A 26 -0.61 6.83 -3.35
C ILE A 26 -0.26 8.30 -3.20
N ASP A 27 0.27 8.66 -2.04
CA ASP A 27 0.71 10.02 -1.78
C ASP A 27 1.96 10.36 -2.60
N GLU A 28 1.92 11.45 -3.37
CA GLU A 28 3.03 11.88 -4.21
C GLU A 28 4.32 12.19 -3.44
N THR A 29 4.21 12.58 -2.17
CA THR A 29 5.36 12.90 -1.32
C THR A 29 6.26 11.69 -1.09
N LEU A 30 5.76 10.46 -1.28
CA LEU A 30 6.55 9.23 -1.18
C LEU A 30 7.63 9.13 -2.26
N ASN A 31 7.49 9.84 -3.38
CA ASN A 31 8.47 9.86 -4.47
C ASN A 31 9.83 10.44 -4.05
N ARG A 32 9.91 11.15 -2.92
CA ARG A 32 11.17 11.67 -2.37
C ARG A 32 12.07 10.59 -1.77
N PHE A 33 11.53 9.41 -1.48
CA PHE A 33 12.27 8.31 -0.87
C PHE A 33 12.74 7.32 -1.95
N SER A 34 14.01 6.91 -1.88
CA SER A 34 14.53 5.82 -2.72
C SER A 34 13.84 4.49 -2.42
N SER A 35 13.50 4.29 -1.14
CA SER A 35 12.95 3.05 -0.59
C SER A 35 11.76 3.36 0.31
N ILE A 36 10.66 2.65 0.07
CA ILE A 36 9.41 2.72 0.85
C ILE A 36 9.20 1.35 1.49
N PHE A 37 8.84 1.32 2.77
CA PHE A 37 8.54 0.08 3.49
C PHE A 37 7.03 -0.07 3.65
N ALA A 38 6.44 -1.06 2.99
CA ALA A 38 5.01 -1.33 3.03
C ALA A 38 4.71 -2.63 3.79
N ALA A 39 3.54 -2.74 4.40
CA ALA A 39 3.15 -3.94 5.14
C ALA A 39 3.02 -5.16 4.21
N ALA A 40 3.50 -6.31 4.66
CA ALA A 40 3.54 -7.56 3.90
C ALA A 40 2.38 -8.52 4.24
N GLY A 41 1.30 -8.02 4.84
CA GLY A 41 0.15 -8.85 5.21
C GLY A 41 0.19 -9.40 6.65
N HIS A 42 1.23 -9.10 7.41
CA HIS A 42 1.40 -9.51 8.80
C HIS A 42 1.86 -8.31 9.66
N PRO A 43 1.41 -8.17 10.92
CA PRO A 43 1.75 -7.01 11.77
C PRO A 43 3.26 -6.74 11.95
N ASN A 44 4.07 -7.79 11.87
CA ASN A 44 5.52 -7.73 12.05
C ASN A 44 6.31 -7.95 10.75
N ALA A 45 5.67 -7.83 9.59
CA ALA A 45 6.33 -8.03 8.30
C ALA A 45 6.10 -6.83 7.39
N VAL A 46 7.20 -6.25 6.92
CA VAL A 46 7.22 -5.20 5.89
C VAL A 46 8.13 -5.65 4.75
N PHE A 47 7.91 -5.09 3.56
CA PHE A 47 8.80 -5.28 2.42
C PHE A 47 9.22 -3.92 1.86
N GLU A 48 10.43 -3.88 1.32
CA GLU A 48 10.98 -2.70 0.66
C GLU A 48 10.50 -2.64 -0.79
N ILE A 49 10.10 -1.45 -1.25
CA ILE A 49 9.68 -1.19 -2.62
C ILE A 49 9.99 0.25 -3.00
N ASN A 50 10.33 0.51 -4.27
CA ASN A 50 10.46 1.88 -4.77
C ASN A 50 9.10 2.43 -5.23
N PHE A 51 8.99 3.76 -5.32
CA PHE A 51 7.74 4.45 -5.67
C PHE A 51 7.11 3.96 -6.99
N LYS A 52 7.92 3.80 -8.04
CA LYS A 52 7.43 3.35 -9.35
C LYS A 52 6.86 1.94 -9.32
N ASN A 53 7.53 1.03 -8.62
CA ASN A 53 7.09 -0.34 -8.46
C ASN A 53 5.83 -0.41 -7.59
N LEU A 54 5.72 0.44 -6.57
CA LEU A 54 4.52 0.52 -5.74
C LEU A 54 3.28 0.89 -6.57
N ILE A 55 3.40 1.87 -7.46
CA ILE A 55 2.33 2.25 -8.40
C ILE A 55 1.98 1.08 -9.31
N ALA A 56 2.99 0.44 -9.92
CA ALA A 56 2.78 -0.66 -10.85
C ALA A 56 2.09 -1.87 -10.18
N LEU A 57 2.48 -2.22 -8.96
CA LEU A 57 1.92 -3.36 -8.23
C LEU A 57 0.49 -3.11 -7.74
N THR A 58 0.18 -1.88 -7.36
CA THR A 58 -1.13 -1.53 -6.77
C THR A 58 -2.13 -1.05 -7.82
N SER A 59 -1.66 -0.62 -8.99
CA SER A 59 -2.45 0.17 -9.94
C SER A 59 -3.10 1.41 -9.28
N GLY A 60 -2.41 1.97 -8.27
CA GLY A 60 -2.90 3.12 -7.50
C GLY A 60 -2.82 4.44 -8.26
N GLU A 61 -3.73 5.36 -7.94
CA GLU A 61 -3.72 6.73 -8.44
C GLU A 61 -2.84 7.61 -7.53
N ILE A 62 -1.97 8.41 -8.14
CA ILE A 62 -1.13 9.36 -7.38
C ILE A 62 -1.99 10.58 -7.06
N ASN A 63 -2.03 10.97 -5.79
CA ASN A 63 -2.69 12.19 -5.32
C ASN A 63 -1.86 12.86 -4.23
N GLU A 64 -2.03 14.17 -4.06
CA GLU A 64 -1.58 14.91 -2.88
C GLU A 64 -2.64 14.73 -1.78
N ILE A 65 -2.33 13.93 -0.75
CA ILE A 65 -3.30 13.52 0.29
C ILE A 65 -2.89 14.03 1.67
N THR A 66 -1.63 14.44 1.83
CA THR A 66 -1.11 14.93 3.11
C THR A 66 -1.63 16.34 3.41
N GLU A 67 -2.13 16.55 4.64
CA GLU A 67 -2.41 17.86 5.26
C GLU A 67 -1.19 18.37 6.05
#